data_AF-A0A2E0N9P1-F1
#
_entry.id   AF-A0A2E0N9P1-F1
#
_cell.length_a   1.000
_cell.length_b   1.000
_cell.length_c   1.000
_cell.angle_alpha   90.00
_cell.angle_beta   90.00
_cell.angle_gamma   90.00
#
_symmetry.space_group_name_H-M   'P 1'
#
loop_
_entity.id
_entity.type
_entity.pdbx_description
1 polymer ?
#
loop_
_entity_poly.entity_id
_entity_poly.type
_entity_poly.pdbx_seq_one_letter_code
_entity_poly.pdbx_strand_id
1 'polypeptide(L)'
;MEYLAKLQQLENAQGSLLGKRIVIAFVLLLSLLATSCSNQALFESIQIDHRQRCETIPIAQQAACVAQYQTSYEEYRREREALLREDSFR
;
A
#
# COMPACT_ATOMS: atom_id res chain seq x y z
N MET A 1 6.93 55.17 7.79
CA MET A 1 5.87 54.19 8.09
C MET A 1 5.74 53.12 6.99
N GLU A 2 5.72 53.50 5.71
CA GLU A 2 5.58 52.53 4.58
C GLU A 2 6.73 51.52 4.44
N TYR A 3 7.97 51.91 4.77
CA TYR A 3 9.15 51.01 4.67
C TYR A 3 9.09 49.85 5.66
N LEU A 4 8.60 50.09 6.88
CA LEU A 4 8.44 49.06 7.91
C LEU A 4 7.36 48.05 7.52
N ALA A 5 6.27 48.51 6.90
CA ALA A 5 5.23 47.64 6.37
C ALA A 5 5.75 46.73 5.25
N LYS A 6 6.61 47.23 4.36
CA LYS A 6 7.26 46.42 3.32
C LYS A 6 8.21 45.37 3.90
N LEU A 7 9.00 45.70 4.92
CA LEU A 7 9.90 44.75 5.58
C LEU A 7 9.11 43.63 6.29
N GLN A 8 8.05 43.99 7.02
CA GLN A 8 7.14 43.03 7.67
C GLN A 8 6.50 42.07 6.66
N GLN A 9 6.12 42.56 5.47
CA GLN A 9 5.55 41.75 4.40
C GLN A 9 6.55 40.75 3.81
N LEU A 10 7.83 41.12 3.69
CA LEU A 10 8.88 40.22 3.18
C LEU A 10 9.20 39.09 4.16
N GLU A 11 9.24 39.37 5.47
CA GLU A 11 9.44 38.37 6.52
C GLU A 11 8.28 37.34 6.55
N ASN A 12 7.04 37.83 6.46
CA ASN A 12 5.84 36.98 6.38
C ASN A 12 5.80 36.14 5.09
N ALA A 13 6.23 36.71 3.96
CA ALA A 13 6.35 36.00 2.70
C ALA A 13 7.44 34.92 2.73
N GLN A 14 8.59 35.19 3.37
CA GLN A 14 9.64 34.20 3.62
C GLN A 14 9.15 33.05 4.52
N GLY A 15 8.42 33.35 5.59
CA GLY A 15 7.80 32.35 6.47
C GLY A 15 6.76 31.49 5.72
N SER A 16 5.94 32.11 4.88
CA SER A 16 4.95 31.42 4.03
C SER A 16 5.62 30.50 3.00
N LEU A 17 6.72 30.94 2.37
CA LEU A 17 7.49 30.15 1.42
C LEU A 17 8.21 28.96 2.07
N LEU A 18 8.75 29.15 3.28
CA LEU A 18 9.40 28.08 4.04
C LEU A 18 8.37 27.02 4.46
N GLY A 19 7.20 27.43 4.95
CA GLY A 19 6.11 26.51 5.27
C GLY A 19 5.63 25.69 4.07
N LYS A 20 5.47 26.33 2.90
CA LYS A 20 5.12 25.64 1.65
C LYS A 20 6.17 24.60 1.25
N ARG A 21 7.46 24.92 1.37
CA ARG A 21 8.56 23.98 1.06
C ARG A 21 8.55 22.77 2.00
N ILE A 22 8.28 22.97 3.29
CA ILE A 22 8.17 21.88 4.27
C ILE A 22 7.00 20.97 3.94
N VAL A 23 5.82 21.52 3.63
CA VAL A 23 4.65 20.73 3.24
C VAL A 23 4.93 19.95 1.96
N ILE A 24 5.53 20.58 0.95
CA ILE A 24 5.91 19.89 -0.30
C ILE A 24 6.90 18.76 -0.02
N ALA A 25 7.93 18.99 0.81
CA ALA A 25 8.88 17.96 1.19
C ALA A 25 8.20 16.79 1.93
N PHE A 26 7.25 17.08 2.82
CA PHE A 26 6.46 16.06 3.52
C PHE A 26 5.58 15.24 2.57
N VAL A 27 4.90 15.89 1.63
CA VAL A 27 4.07 15.22 0.62
C VAL A 27 4.92 14.33 -0.28
N LEU A 28 6.09 14.81 -0.71
CA LEU A 28 7.04 14.02 -1.49
C LEU A 28 7.52 12.81 -0.68
N LEU A 29 7.93 13.00 0.57
CA LEU A 29 8.36 11.91 1.45
C LEU A 29 7.27 10.85 1.62
N LEU A 30 6.02 11.25 1.87
CA LEU A 30 4.88 10.32 2.00
C LEU A 30 4.60 9.56 0.69
N SER A 31 4.74 10.20 -0.46
CA SER A 31 4.55 9.54 -1.76
C SER A 31 5.58 8.43 -2.03
N LEU A 32 6.82 8.62 -1.58
CA LEU A 32 7.86 7.59 -1.67
C LEU A 32 7.58 6.38 -0.76
N LEU A 33 6.91 6.59 0.37
CA LEU A 33 6.55 5.50 1.28
C LEU A 33 5.35 4.67 0.77
N ALA A 34 4.53 5.23 -0.11
CA ALA A 34 3.35 4.55 -0.65
C ALA A 34 3.68 3.43 -1.65
N THR A 35 4.91 3.36 -2.18
CA THR A 35 5.30 2.37 -3.19
C THR A 35 5.76 1.02 -2.62
N SER A 36 5.83 0.85 -1.29
CA SER A 36 6.40 -0.35 -0.67
C SER A 36 5.39 -1.43 -0.28
N CYS A 37 4.14 -1.37 -0.76
CA CYS A 37 3.18 -2.43 -0.49
C CYS A 37 3.56 -3.69 -1.29
N SER A 38 4.12 -4.70 -0.62
CA SER A 38 4.50 -5.96 -1.25
C SER A 38 3.26 -6.82 -1.53
N ASN A 39 3.05 -7.19 -2.80
CA ASN A 39 1.98 -8.10 -3.20
C ASN A 39 2.08 -9.46 -2.48
N GLN A 40 3.30 -9.91 -2.17
CA GLN A 40 3.52 -11.13 -1.39
C GLN A 40 3.02 -10.98 0.04
N ALA A 41 3.36 -9.88 0.71
CA ALA A 41 2.93 -9.63 2.08
C ALA A 41 1.40 -9.55 2.19
N LEU A 42 0.75 -8.91 1.21
CA LEU A 42 -0.71 -8.84 1.14
C LEU A 42 -1.34 -10.22 0.89
N PHE A 43 -0.80 -11.00 -0.04
CA PHE A 43 -1.28 -12.36 -0.30
C PHE A 43 -1.15 -13.25 0.93
N GLU A 44 0.00 -13.23 1.60
CA GLU A 44 0.26 -14.01 2.80
C GLU A 44 -0.69 -13.63 3.94
N SER A 45 -0.95 -12.33 4.14
CA SER A 45 -1.88 -11.89 5.19
C SER A 45 -3.30 -12.40 4.95
N ILE A 46 -3.75 -12.40 3.69
CA ILE A 46 -5.07 -12.94 3.29
C ILE A 46 -5.11 -14.45 3.52
N GLN A 47 -4.08 -15.18 3.10
CA GLN A 47 -4.00 -16.63 3.26
C GLN A 47 -3.98 -17.06 4.74
N ILE A 48 -3.30 -16.30 5.61
CA ILE A 48 -3.32 -16.54 7.06
C ILE A 48 -4.73 -16.37 7.62
N ASP A 49 -5.42 -15.27 7.29
CA ASP A 49 -6.79 -15.02 7.72
C ASP A 49 -7.74 -16.14 7.31
N HIS A 50 -7.64 -16.61 6.05
CA HIS A 50 -8.46 -17.73 5.58
C HIS A 50 -8.20 -19.03 6.34
N ARG A 51 -6.94 -19.38 6.60
CA ARG A 51 -6.61 -20.56 7.41
C ARG A 51 -7.12 -20.44 8.85
N GLN A 52 -7.02 -19.25 9.44
CA GLN A 52 -7.57 -19.00 10.78
C GLN A 52 -9.09 -19.16 10.81
N ARG A 53 -9.81 -18.74 9.76
CA ARG A 53 -11.26 -18.97 9.66
C ARG A 53 -11.61 -20.45 9.58
N CYS A 54 -10.75 -21.30 9.01
CA CYS A 54 -10.97 -22.75 9.02
C CYS A 54 -11.01 -23.35 10.43
N GLU A 55 -10.37 -22.73 11.42
CA GLU A 55 -10.46 -23.20 12.83
C GLU A 55 -11.85 -22.99 13.43
N THR A 56 -12.67 -22.10 12.82
CA THR A 56 -14.00 -21.75 13.32
C THR A 56 -15.11 -22.67 12.79
N ILE A 57 -14.80 -23.56 11.85
CA ILE A 57 -15.76 -24.52 11.27
C ILE A 57 -15.64 -25.91 11.94
N PRO A 58 -16.61 -26.83 11.74
CA PRO A 58 -16.59 -28.16 12.36
C PRO A 58 -15.34 -28.96 12.00
N ILE A 59 -14.76 -29.68 12.98
CA ILE A 59 -13.51 -30.44 12.88
C ILE A 59 -13.45 -31.34 11.64
N ALA A 60 -14.55 -32.02 11.31
CA ALA A 60 -14.63 -32.91 10.14
C ALA A 60 -14.36 -32.21 8.80
N GLN A 61 -14.50 -30.89 8.73
CA GLN A 61 -14.35 -30.08 7.52
C GLN A 61 -13.07 -29.24 7.52
N GLN A 62 -12.39 -29.10 8.66
CA GLN A 62 -11.23 -28.20 8.81
C GLN A 62 -10.09 -28.57 7.85
N ALA A 63 -9.74 -29.85 7.77
CA ALA A 63 -8.67 -30.32 6.88
C ALA A 63 -8.95 -29.98 5.40
N ALA A 64 -10.20 -30.16 4.96
CA ALA A 64 -10.62 -29.84 3.60
C ALA A 64 -10.62 -28.31 3.34
N CYS A 65 -10.99 -27.51 4.35
CA CYS A 65 -10.92 -26.05 4.27
C CYS A 65 -9.47 -25.57 4.15
N VAL A 66 -8.58 -26.01 5.03
CA VAL A 66 -7.17 -25.60 5.04
C VAL A 66 -6.47 -25.98 3.73
N ALA A 67 -6.83 -27.12 3.13
CA ALA A 67 -6.27 -27.57 1.86
C ALA A 67 -6.47 -26.57 0.70
N GLN A 68 -7.51 -25.71 0.76
CA GLN A 68 -7.77 -24.69 -0.26
C GLN A 68 -6.80 -23.50 -0.20
N TYR A 69 -6.07 -23.35 0.91
CA TYR A 69 -5.25 -22.18 1.23
C TYR A 69 -3.76 -22.54 1.36
N GLN A 70 -3.31 -23.54 0.59
CA GLN A 70 -1.93 -24.05 0.58
C GLN A 70 -1.09 -23.54 -0.61
N THR A 71 -1.68 -22.83 -1.56
CA THR A 71 -0.97 -22.28 -2.72
C THR A 71 0.12 -21.30 -2.28
N SER A 72 1.33 -21.51 -2.80
CA SER A 72 2.45 -20.59 -2.56
C SER A 72 2.26 -19.28 -3.32
N TYR A 73 2.86 -18.18 -2.84
CA TYR A 73 2.80 -16.90 -3.55
C TYR A 73 3.37 -16.99 -4.97
N GLU A 74 4.45 -17.76 -5.16
CA GLU A 74 5.09 -17.96 -6.46
C GLU A 74 4.18 -18.66 -7.46
N GLU A 75 3.41 -19.65 -7.00
CA GLU A 75 2.44 -20.35 -7.83
C GLU A 75 1.26 -19.45 -8.20
N TYR A 76 0.68 -18.76 -7.22
CA TYR A 76 -0.34 -17.73 -7.45
C TYR A 76 0.12 -16.68 -8.46
N ARG A 77 1.36 -16.19 -8.33
CA ARG A 77 1.92 -15.19 -9.26
C ARG A 77 1.99 -15.72 -10.68
N ARG A 78 2.50 -16.95 -10.87
CA ARG A 78 2.61 -17.58 -12.19
C ARG A 78 1.26 -17.80 -12.84
N GLU A 79 0.29 -18.30 -12.09
CA GLU A 79 -1.09 -18.50 -12.58
C GLU A 79 -1.72 -17.17 -12.99
N ARG A 80 -1.58 -16.14 -12.15
CA ARG A 80 -2.07 -14.79 -12.47
C ARG A 80 -1.43 -14.22 -13.74
N GLU A 81 -0.12 -14.38 -13.91
CA GLU A 81 0.59 -13.95 -15.12
C GLU A 81 0.22 -14.76 -16.37
N ALA A 82 -0.16 -16.02 -16.23
CA ALA A 82 -0.66 -16.83 -17.32
C ALA A 82 -2.04 -16.35 -17.77
N LEU A 83 -2.96 -16.10 -16.83
CA LEU A 83 -4.31 -15.58 -17.11
C LEU A 83 -4.27 -14.21 -17.81
N LEU A 84 -3.43 -13.29 -17.31
CA LEU A 84 -3.28 -11.97 -17.92
C LEU A 84 -2.72 -12.03 -19.36
N ARG A 85 -1.91 -13.04 -19.67
CA ARG A 85 -1.44 -13.27 -21.04
C ARG A 85 -2.54 -13.85 -21.92
N GLU A 86 -3.29 -14.83 -21.42
CA GLU A 86 -4.40 -15.43 -22.19
C GLU A 86 -5.46 -14.39 -22.55
N ASP A 87 -5.86 -13.54 -21.60
CA ASP A 87 -6.82 -12.45 -21.83
C ASP A 87 -6.33 -11.44 -22.88
N SER A 88 -5.02 -11.23 -23.01
CA SER A 88 -4.46 -10.32 -24.02
C SER A 88 -4.51 -10.85 -25.46
N PHE A 89 -4.73 -12.16 -25.63
CA PHE A 89 -4.81 -12.82 -26.95
C PHE A 89 -6.24 -13.07 -27.42
N ARG A 90 -7.26 -12.79 -26.59
CA ARG A 90 -8.67 -12.89 -26.92
C ARG A 90 -9.24 -11.53 -27.34
#